data_AF-A0A2A2LI88-F1
#
_entry.id   AF-A0A2A2LI88-F1
#
_cell.length_a   1.000
_cell.length_b   1.000
_cell.length_c   1.000
_cell.angle_alpha   90.00
_cell.angle_beta   90.00
_cell.angle_gamma   90.00
#
_symmetry.space_group_name_H-M   'P 1'
#
loop_
_entity.id
_entity.type
_entity.pdbx_description
1 polymer ?
#
loop_
_entity_poly.entity_id
_entity_poly.type
_entity_poly.pdbx_seq_one_letter_code
_entity_poly.pdbx_strand_id
1 'polypeptide(L)'
;MTDKNLPALIHCSHRFQIPSIQAEIEQWVQNDLKSPECNLKAETLVEAAIEAELANFKENTVTSLYEKLGTTQTSKAIQNAIKDLPPVLSKKIIDETSKYNMSIKMGPGRPPIPYHWNDFDMRMFF
;
A
#
# COMPACT_ATOMS: atom_id res chain seq x y z
N MET A 1 10.92 8.84 12.80
CA MET A 1 11.07 7.58 12.06
C MET A 1 11.61 7.91 10.68
N THR A 2 12.77 7.39 10.29
CA THR A 2 13.31 7.59 8.94
C THR A 2 12.74 6.53 7.98
N ASP A 3 12.49 6.92 6.73
CA ASP A 3 11.79 6.12 5.71
C ASP A 3 12.31 4.68 5.57
N LYS A 4 13.60 4.42 5.81
CA LYS A 4 14.18 3.07 5.60
C LYS A 4 13.91 2.08 6.73
N ASN A 5 13.50 2.54 7.91
CA ASN A 5 13.50 1.69 9.10
C ASN A 5 12.12 1.14 9.45
N LEU A 6 11.04 1.62 8.83
CA LEU A 6 9.68 1.20 9.19
C LEU A 6 9.45 -0.32 9.05
N PRO A 7 9.79 -0.98 7.91
CA PRO A 7 9.61 -2.42 7.80
C PRO A 7 10.42 -3.19 8.84
N ALA A 8 11.68 -2.80 9.05
CA ALA A 8 12.56 -3.41 10.03
C ALA A 8 12.02 -3.25 11.48
N LEU A 9 11.44 -2.10 11.81
CA LEU A 9 10.84 -1.86 13.12
C LEU A 9 9.59 -2.71 13.32
N ILE A 10 8.74 -2.84 12.29
CA ILE A 10 7.57 -3.74 12.32
C ILE A 10 8.04 -5.18 12.55
N HIS A 11 8.99 -5.65 11.73
CA HIS A 11 9.57 -6.99 11.84
C HIS A 11 10.12 -7.26 13.25
N CYS A 12 10.96 -6.37 13.75
CA CYS A 12 11.58 -6.49 15.07
C CYS A 12 10.54 -6.44 16.20
N SER A 13 9.55 -5.55 16.12
CA SER A 13 8.52 -5.43 17.16
C SER A 13 7.78 -6.75 17.39
N HIS A 14 7.47 -7.46 16.30
CA HIS A 14 6.84 -8.75 16.34
C HIS A 14 7.79 -9.87 16.76
N ARG A 15 8.96 -9.94 16.10
CA ARG A 15 9.93 -11.03 16.30
C ARG A 15 10.46 -11.09 17.74
N PHE A 16 10.71 -9.93 18.32
CA PHE A 16 11.20 -9.79 19.70
C PHE A 16 10.08 -9.59 20.72
N GLN A 17 8.81 -9.58 20.28
CA GLN A 17 7.63 -9.38 21.12
C GLN A 17 7.75 -8.13 22.00
N ILE A 18 8.07 -6.98 21.39
CA ILE A 18 8.24 -5.71 22.09
C ILE A 18 6.96 -4.87 21.93
N PRO A 19 6.00 -4.93 22.89
CA PRO A 19 4.66 -4.39 22.67
C PRO A 19 4.65 -2.86 22.64
N SER A 20 5.60 -2.20 23.32
CA SER A 20 5.75 -0.75 23.29
C SER A 20 6.07 -0.24 21.90
N ILE A 21 7.00 -0.89 21.18
CA ILE A 21 7.34 -0.53 19.80
C ILE A 21 6.14 -0.77 18.88
N GLN A 22 5.42 -1.88 19.06
CA GLN A 22 4.21 -2.15 18.29
C GLN A 22 3.16 -1.04 18.49
N ALA A 23 2.91 -0.62 19.74
CA ALA A 23 1.99 0.47 20.04
C ALA A 23 2.45 1.82 19.45
N GLU A 24 3.75 2.13 19.52
CA GLU A 24 4.32 3.33 18.91
C GLU A 24 4.17 3.33 17.38
N ILE A 25 4.41 2.20 16.72
CA ILE A 25 4.22 2.05 15.28
C ILE A 25 2.74 2.27 14.92
N GLU A 26 1.82 1.65 15.65
CA GLU A 26 0.38 1.83 15.41
C GLU A 26 -0.02 3.30 15.56
N GLN A 27 0.45 3.97 16.61
CA GLN A 27 0.18 5.38 16.82
C GLN A 27 0.76 6.26 15.71
N TRP A 28 1.99 5.99 15.29
CA TRP A 28 2.63 6.70 14.18
C TRP A 28 1.88 6.50 12.86
N VAL A 29 1.43 5.27 12.56
CA VAL A 29 0.63 4.97 11.36
C VAL A 29 -0.71 5.72 11.39
N GLN A 30 -1.35 5.86 12.55
CA GLN A 30 -2.63 6.56 12.62
C GLN A 30 -2.52 8.08 12.55
N ASN A 31 -1.38 8.66 12.95
CA ASN A 31 -1.21 10.11 13.02
C ASN A 31 -0.31 10.64 11.89
N ASP A 32 0.91 10.13 11.80
CA ASP A 32 1.97 10.69 10.98
C ASP A 32 1.96 10.16 9.55
N LEU A 33 1.65 8.88 9.33
CA LEU A 33 1.59 8.29 7.98
C LEU A 33 0.53 9.01 7.12
N LYS A 34 -0.58 9.42 7.72
CA LYS A 34 -1.67 10.14 7.05
C LYS A 34 -1.32 11.59 6.71
N SER A 35 -0.24 12.13 7.27
CA SER A 35 0.23 13.48 6.92
C SER A 35 0.63 13.55 5.43
N PRO A 36 0.25 14.62 4.71
CA PRO A 36 0.69 14.83 3.32
C PRO A 36 2.21 15.05 3.21
N GLU A 37 2.87 15.43 4.30
CA GLU A 37 4.34 15.61 4.36
C GLU A 37 5.08 14.26 4.47
N CYS A 38 4.38 13.21 4.90
CA CYS A 38 4.94 11.86 4.98
C CYS A 38 5.03 11.25 3.58
N ASN A 39 6.23 11.26 3.01
CA ASN A 39 6.53 10.77 1.66
C ASN A 39 7.43 9.53 1.71
N LEU A 40 6.85 8.40 2.08
CA LEU A 40 7.52 7.11 2.02
C LEU A 40 7.63 6.61 0.57
N LYS A 41 8.71 5.90 0.27
CA LYS A 41 8.89 5.23 -1.04
C LYS A 41 7.94 4.05 -1.18
N ALA A 42 7.60 3.70 -2.41
CA ALA A 42 6.75 2.54 -2.71
C ALA A 42 7.33 1.25 -2.14
N GLU A 43 8.65 1.04 -2.26
CA GLU A 43 9.33 -0.15 -1.73
C GLU A 43 9.16 -0.27 -0.23
N THR A 44 9.38 0.83 0.50
CA THR A 44 9.19 0.89 1.96
C THR A 44 7.76 0.56 2.36
N LEU A 45 6.77 1.15 1.69
CA LEU A 45 5.35 0.95 2.01
C LEU A 45 4.92 -0.49 1.73
N VAL A 46 5.41 -1.08 0.65
CA VAL A 46 5.17 -2.49 0.29
C VAL A 46 5.77 -3.41 1.35
N GLU A 47 7.04 -3.25 1.69
CA GLU A 47 7.70 -4.06 2.71
C GLU A 47 7.03 -3.89 4.08
N ALA A 48 6.68 -2.66 4.46
CA ALA A 48 5.99 -2.39 5.71
C ALA A 48 4.60 -3.05 5.77
N ALA A 49 3.84 -3.03 4.67
CA ALA A 49 2.54 -3.70 4.61
C ALA A 49 2.67 -5.22 4.78
N ILE A 50 3.63 -5.84 4.08
CA ILE A 50 3.89 -7.29 4.20
C ILE A 50 4.29 -7.64 5.64
N GLU A 51 5.25 -6.92 6.22
CA GLU A 51 5.71 -7.18 7.58
C GLU A 51 4.57 -6.96 8.60
N ALA A 52 3.71 -5.96 8.40
CA ALA A 52 2.59 -5.69 9.31
C ALA A 52 1.54 -6.80 9.28
N GLU A 53 1.29 -7.38 8.11
CA GLU A 53 0.41 -8.54 7.97
C GLU A 53 1.01 -9.78 8.63
N LEU A 54 2.28 -10.08 8.38
CA LEU A 54 2.97 -11.22 9.00
C LEU A 54 3.04 -11.08 10.53
N ALA A 55 3.18 -9.85 11.00
CA ALA A 55 3.22 -9.50 12.41
C ALA A 55 1.85 -9.47 13.11
N ASN A 56 0.75 -9.71 12.38
CA ASN A 56 -0.62 -9.62 12.88
C ASN A 56 -0.94 -8.27 13.56
N PHE A 57 -0.47 -7.17 12.97
CA PHE A 57 -0.90 -5.83 13.39
C PHE A 57 -2.42 -5.69 13.22
N LYS A 58 -3.01 -4.71 13.93
CA LYS A 58 -4.42 -4.37 13.77
C LYS A 58 -4.72 -4.08 12.30
N GLU A 59 -5.87 -4.57 11.84
CA GLU A 59 -6.35 -4.39 10.46
C GLU A 59 -6.26 -2.92 10.02
N ASN A 60 -6.72 -1.99 10.86
CA ASN A 60 -6.65 -0.55 10.59
C ASN A 60 -5.24 -0.04 10.24
N THR A 61 -4.18 -0.62 10.84
CA THR A 61 -2.79 -0.25 10.59
C THR A 61 -2.34 -0.75 9.21
N VAL A 62 -2.65 -2.01 8.90
CA VAL A 62 -2.37 -2.61 7.59
C VAL A 62 -3.12 -1.87 6.49
N THR A 63 -4.40 -1.58 6.69
CA THR A 63 -5.24 -0.81 5.78
C THR A 63 -4.66 0.58 5.51
N SER A 64 -4.17 1.27 6.55
CA SER A 64 -3.57 2.60 6.40
C SER A 64 -2.29 2.59 5.55
N LEU A 65 -1.51 1.50 5.61
CA LEU A 65 -0.32 1.33 4.76
C LEU A 65 -0.72 1.15 3.28
N TYR A 66 -1.73 0.31 2.99
CA TYR A 66 -2.24 0.12 1.63
C TYR A 66 -2.92 1.38 1.08
N GLU A 67 -3.67 2.10 1.91
CA GLU A 67 -4.27 3.38 1.55
C GLU A 67 -3.19 4.40 1.19
N LYS A 68 -2.15 4.53 2.02
CA LYS A 68 -1.03 5.43 1.73
C LYS A 68 -0.32 5.05 0.44
N LEU A 69 -0.08 3.75 0.22
CA LEU A 69 0.52 3.24 -1.01
C LEU A 69 -0.33 3.58 -2.25
N GLY A 70 -1.64 3.38 -2.19
CA GLY A 70 -2.54 3.58 -3.33
C GLY A 70 -2.86 5.03 -3.63
N THR A 71 -2.74 5.91 -2.63
CA THR A 71 -3.01 7.35 -2.78
C THR A 71 -1.76 8.14 -3.18
N THR A 72 -0.56 7.71 -2.79
CA THR A 72 0.66 8.51 -2.99
C THR A 72 1.60 7.98 -4.06
N GLN A 73 1.55 6.69 -4.38
CA GLN A 73 2.49 6.09 -5.33
C GLN A 73 1.87 5.87 -6.70
N THR A 74 2.68 6.04 -7.75
CA THR A 74 2.27 5.73 -9.11
C THR A 74 2.18 4.22 -9.33
N SER A 75 1.30 3.78 -10.25
CA SER A 75 1.20 2.37 -10.65
C SER A 75 2.56 1.77 -11.05
N LYS A 76 3.40 2.54 -11.76
CA LYS A 76 4.76 2.12 -12.15
C LYS A 76 5.69 1.92 -10.95
N ALA A 77 5.62 2.81 -9.94
CA ALA A 77 6.42 2.67 -8.72
C ALA A 77 6.02 1.43 -7.93
N ILE A 78 4.72 1.17 -7.80
CA ILE A 78 4.20 -0.04 -7.15
C ILE A 78 4.64 -1.30 -7.90
N GLN A 79 4.50 -1.33 -9.23
CA GLN A 79 4.95 -2.46 -10.06
C GLN A 79 6.45 -2.74 -9.91
N ASN A 80 7.27 -1.70 -9.87
CA ASN A 80 8.71 -1.85 -9.63
C ASN A 80 9.01 -2.39 -8.23
N ALA A 81 8.26 -1.98 -7.21
CA ALA A 81 8.43 -2.42 -5.83
C ALA A 81 8.04 -3.90 -5.62
N ILE A 82 7.07 -4.41 -6.38
CA ILE A 82 6.58 -5.80 -6.24
C ILE A 82 7.20 -6.79 -7.23
N LYS A 83 8.09 -6.34 -8.11
CA LYS A 83 8.62 -7.16 -9.23
C LYS A 83 9.37 -8.42 -8.76
N ASP A 84 10.02 -8.33 -7.60
CA ASP A 84 10.85 -9.39 -7.03
C ASP A 84 10.08 -10.21 -5.98
N LEU A 85 8.81 -9.88 -5.72
CA LEU A 85 7.97 -10.59 -4.76
C LEU A 85 7.34 -11.84 -5.38
N PRO A 86 7.02 -12.85 -4.56
CA PRO A 86 6.22 -14.00 -5.00
C PRO A 86 4.89 -13.56 -5.65
N PRO A 87 4.45 -14.20 -6.74
CA PRO A 87 3.25 -13.79 -7.48
C PRO A 87 1.98 -13.64 -6.63
N VAL A 88 1.85 -14.46 -5.59
CA VAL A 88 0.72 -14.41 -4.64
C VAL A 88 0.72 -13.09 -3.86
N LEU A 89 1.88 -12.66 -3.37
CA LEU A 89 2.01 -11.40 -2.62
C LEU A 89 1.87 -10.20 -3.54
N SER A 90 2.48 -10.24 -4.72
CA SER A 90 2.36 -9.16 -5.72
C SER A 90 0.90 -8.94 -6.12
N LYS A 91 0.15 -10.02 -6.37
CA LYS A 91 -1.29 -9.93 -6.67
C LYS A 91 -2.07 -9.32 -5.51
N LYS A 92 -1.82 -9.78 -4.28
CA LYS A 92 -2.49 -9.25 -3.09
C LYS A 92 -2.25 -7.75 -2.91
N ILE A 93 -1.00 -7.29 -3.07
CA ILE A 93 -0.65 -5.88 -2.97
C ILE A 93 -1.38 -5.07 -4.04
N ILE A 94 -1.42 -5.55 -5.28
CA ILE A 94 -2.17 -4.89 -6.37
C ILE A 94 -3.65 -4.79 -6.00
N ASP A 95 -4.27 -5.89 -5.59
CA ASP A 95 -5.69 -5.97 -5.26
C ASP A 95 -6.04 -5.00 -4.10
N GLU A 96 -5.27 -5.02 -3.01
CA GLU A 96 -5.48 -4.13 -1.86
C GLU A 96 -5.24 -2.66 -2.19
N THR A 97 -4.17 -2.36 -2.92
CA THR A 97 -3.80 -0.98 -3.27
C THR A 97 -4.78 -0.38 -4.29
N SER A 98 -5.31 -1.20 -5.21
CA SER A 98 -6.25 -0.76 -6.25
C SER A 98 -7.55 -0.20 -5.68
N LYS A 99 -7.97 -0.64 -4.49
CA LYS A 99 -9.15 -0.13 -3.77
C LYS A 99 -9.04 1.37 -3.48
N TYR A 100 -7.81 1.88 -3.30
CA TYR A 100 -7.51 3.26 -2.93
C TYR A 100 -6.97 4.09 -4.09
N ASN A 101 -6.59 3.45 -5.20
CA ASN A 101 -6.12 4.11 -6.43
C ASN A 101 -7.25 4.83 -7.20
N MET A 102 -8.44 4.97 -6.61
CA MET A 102 -9.60 5.66 -7.18
C MET A 102 -9.51 7.20 -7.20
N SER A 103 -8.30 7.77 -7.16
CA SER A 103 -8.08 9.20 -7.44
C SER A 103 -8.33 9.61 -8.90
N ILE A 104 -9.06 8.81 -9.68
CA ILE A 104 -9.84 9.26 -10.83
C ILE A 104 -11.32 8.90 -10.61
N LYS A 105 -12.02 9.71 -9.82
CA LYS A 105 -13.48 9.96 -9.71
C LYS A 105 -13.68 10.51 -8.28
N MET A 106 -13.78 11.80 -8.04
CA MET A 106 -14.88 12.66 -8.46
C MET A 106 -14.40 14.13 -8.41
N GLY A 107 -14.16 14.74 -9.57
CA GLY A 107 -14.47 16.17 -9.70
C GLY A 107 -16.00 16.33 -9.67
N PRO A 108 -16.56 17.43 -9.15
CA PRO A 108 -18.01 17.59 -9.08
C PRO A 108 -18.56 17.65 -10.51
N GLY A 109 -19.33 16.64 -10.92
CA GLY A 109 -20.20 16.75 -12.10
C GLY A 109 -19.88 15.91 -13.34
N ARG A 110 -19.39 14.65 -13.23
CA ARG A 110 -19.55 13.71 -14.36
C ARG A 110 -20.35 12.47 -13.95
N PRO A 111 -21.42 12.11 -14.69
CA PRO A 111 -22.20 10.92 -14.40
C PRO A 111 -21.35 9.65 -14.58
N PRO A 112 -21.70 8.55 -13.90
CA PRO A 112 -20.90 7.34 -13.91
C PRO A 112 -20.85 6.77 -15.32
N ILE A 113 -19.64 6.66 -15.88
CA ILE A 113 -19.41 5.94 -17.14
C ILE A 113 -19.78 4.46 -16.89
N PRO A 114 -20.75 3.88 -17.63
CA PRO A 114 -21.08 2.48 -17.49
C PRO A 114 -19.88 1.63 -17.95
N TYR A 115 -19.49 0.69 -17.11
CA TYR A 115 -18.39 -0.23 -17.36
C TYR A 115 -18.78 -1.19 -18.50
N HIS A 116 -18.12 -1.13 -19.66
CA HIS A 116 -18.26 -2.10 -20.75
C HIS A 116 -17.07 -3.06 -20.75
N TRP A 117 -17.34 -4.35 -20.58
CA TRP A 117 -16.35 -5.42 -20.39
C TRP A 117 -15.68 -5.91 -21.70
N ASN A 118 -15.93 -5.27 -22.86
CA ASN A 118 -15.67 -5.88 -24.18
C ASN A 118 -14.65 -5.18 -25.09
N ASP A 119 -13.91 -4.17 -24.64
CA ASP A 119 -12.83 -3.59 -25.47
C ASP A 119 -11.47 -4.28 -25.23
N PHE A 120 -11.43 -5.60 -25.43
CA PHE A 120 -10.18 -6.26 -25.84
C PHE A 120 -9.88 -5.82 -27.27
N ASP A 121 -9.19 -4.68 -27.41
CA ASP A 121 -8.73 -4.20 -28.72
C ASP A 121 -7.64 -5.16 -29.24
N MET A 122 -8.03 -6.07 -30.14
CA MET A 122 -7.16 -6.95 -30.91
C MET A 122 -6.28 -6.13 -31.86
N ARG A 123 -5.30 -5.41 -31.32
CA ARG A 123 -4.24 -4.76 -32.11
C ARG A 123 -2.91 -4.78 -31.39
N MET A 124 -2.35 -5.96 -31.14
CA MET A 124 -0.90 -6.17 -31.09
C MET A 124 -0.59 -7.66 -31.28
N PHE A 125 -0.84 -8.17 -32.49
CA PHE A 125 -0.04 -9.22 -33.08
C PHE A 125 0.33 -8.70 -34.48
N PHE A 126 1.54 -8.16 -34.58
CA PHE A 126 2.23 -7.97 -35.85
C PHE A 126 3.15 -9.18 -36.07
#